data_AF-A0A519HIX6-F1
#
_entry.id   AF-A0A519HIX6-F1
#
_cell.length_a   1.000
_cell.length_b   1.000
_cell.length_c   1.000
_cell.angle_alpha   90.00
_cell.angle_beta   90.00
_cell.angle_gamma   90.00
#
_symmetry.space_group_name_H-M   'P 1'
#
loop_
_entity.id
_entity.type
_entity.pdbx_description
1 polymer ?
#
loop_
_entity_poly.entity_id
_entity_poly.type
_entity_poly.pdbx_seq_one_letter_code
_entity_poly.pdbx_strand_id
1 'polypeptide(L)'
;MFIAITRSAVEPLGPDAVAVPGSPAIADLSPRALHARLLENAALRRMRGAERLRSNRLEDADYWLHAAPVAVRKASALREARSFAPLP
;
A
#
# COMPACT_ATOMS: atom_id res chain seq x y z
N MET A 1 14.36 7.97 -29.57
CA MET A 1 13.52 9.01 -28.94
C MET A 1 13.40 8.68 -27.46
N PHE A 2 14.13 9.40 -26.60
CA PHE A 2 14.12 9.21 -25.15
C PHE A 2 13.05 10.13 -24.55
N ILE A 3 12.02 9.57 -23.92
CA ILE A 3 11.06 10.36 -23.14
C ILE A 3 11.71 10.64 -21.78
N ALA A 4 12.21 11.85 -21.59
CA ALA A 4 12.67 12.34 -20.31
C ALA A 4 11.45 12.60 -19.41
N ILE A 5 11.21 11.72 -18.45
CA ILE A 5 10.18 11.93 -17.42
C ILE A 5 10.75 12.92 -16.42
N THR A 6 10.37 14.19 -16.52
CA THR A 6 10.65 15.23 -15.52
C THR A 6 9.80 14.97 -14.28
N ARG A 7 10.27 14.10 -13.38
CA ARG A 7 9.64 13.94 -12.07
C ARG A 7 9.95 15.17 -11.23
N SER A 8 8.92 15.94 -10.88
CA SER A 8 9.02 16.88 -9.77
C SER A 8 9.43 16.08 -8.54
N ALA A 9 10.62 16.35 -8.01
CA ALA A 9 11.15 15.71 -6.82
C ALA A 9 10.38 16.21 -5.59
N VAL A 10 9.17 15.69 -5.39
CA VAL A 10 8.48 15.80 -4.10
C VAL A 10 9.11 14.74 -3.22
N GLU A 11 10.14 15.13 -2.48
CA GLU A 11 10.71 14.33 -1.41
C GLU A 11 9.61 14.04 -0.38
N PRO A 12 9.29 12.76 -0.07
CA PRO A 12 8.29 12.45 0.92
C PRO A 12 8.77 12.92 2.30
N LEU A 13 8.19 14.01 2.79
CA LEU A 13 8.50 14.57 4.10
C LEU A 13 7.76 13.76 5.17
N GLY A 14 8.42 12.72 5.68
CA GLY A 14 7.92 11.89 6.79
C GLY A 14 7.54 10.47 6.36
N PRO A 15 7.17 9.60 7.32
CA PRO A 15 6.90 8.19 7.07
C PRO A 15 5.55 8.05 6.36
N ASP A 16 5.51 8.40 5.10
CA ASP A 16 4.36 8.14 4.25
C ASP A 16 4.25 6.62 4.11
N ALA A 17 3.34 6.05 4.88
CA ALA A 17 3.21 4.60 4.99
C ALA A 17 2.83 3.96 3.64
N VAL A 18 2.34 4.76 2.66
CA VAL A 18 1.86 4.30 1.35
C VAL A 18 1.92 5.37 0.23
N ALA A 19 2.91 6.26 0.16
CA ALA A 19 2.97 7.22 -0.96
C ALA A 19 3.16 6.48 -2.30
N VAL A 20 2.22 6.67 -3.23
CA VAL A 20 2.44 6.42 -4.66
C VAL A 20 2.72 7.77 -5.32
N PRO A 21 3.72 7.90 -6.22
CA PRO A 21 4.03 9.17 -6.87
C PRO A 21 2.78 9.86 -7.46
N GLY A 22 2.54 11.11 -7.08
CA GLY A 22 1.40 11.91 -7.54
C GLY A 22 0.12 11.82 -6.70
N SER A 23 0.11 11.06 -5.61
CA SER A 23 -1.03 11.04 -4.68
C SER A 23 -1.09 12.35 -3.87
N PRO A 24 -2.28 12.95 -3.63
CA PRO A 24 -2.42 14.12 -2.79
C PRO A 24 -1.98 13.77 -1.36
N ALA A 25 -1.18 14.65 -0.74
CA ALA A 25 -0.75 14.50 0.64
C ALA A 25 -1.99 14.55 1.55
N ILE A 26 -2.20 13.49 2.34
CA ILE A 26 -3.23 13.49 3.38
C ILE A 26 -2.55 13.92 4.68
N ALA A 27 -2.75 15.18 5.07
CA ALA A 27 -2.05 15.83 6.17
C ALA A 27 -2.19 15.13 7.52
N ASP A 28 -3.30 14.43 7.75
CA ASP A 28 -3.48 13.63 8.96
C ASP A 28 -4.39 12.42 8.67
N LEU A 29 -3.79 11.23 8.56
CA LEU A 29 -4.51 10.02 8.21
C LEU A 29 -4.99 9.33 9.49
N SER A 30 -6.29 9.37 9.78
CA SER A 30 -6.84 8.74 10.98
C SER A 30 -6.45 7.25 11.07
N PRO A 31 -6.34 6.65 12.27
CA PRO A 31 -5.98 5.24 12.41
C PRO A 31 -6.90 4.30 11.62
N ARG A 32 -8.20 4.63 11.52
CA ARG A 32 -9.18 3.89 10.72
C ARG A 32 -8.90 4.02 9.21
N ALA A 33 -8.57 5.23 8.74
CA ALA A 33 -8.20 5.45 7.34
C ALA A 33 -6.90 4.71 7.00
N LEU A 34 -5.90 4.71 7.90
CA LEU A 34 -4.64 4.01 7.70
C LEU A 34 -4.86 2.50 7.63
N HIS A 35 -5.69 1.97 8.53
CA HIS A 35 -6.09 0.57 8.52
C HIS A 35 -6.76 0.19 7.20
N ALA A 36 -7.71 0.99 6.70
CA ALA A 36 -8.36 0.75 5.43
C ALA A 36 -7.36 0.74 4.25
N ARG A 37 -6.43 1.70 4.21
CA ARG A 37 -5.35 1.75 3.20
C ARG A 37 -4.44 0.53 3.23
N LEU A 38 -4.08 0.05 4.42
CA LEU A 38 -3.26 -1.17 4.56
C LEU A 38 -3.98 -2.40 4.03
N LEU A 39 -5.29 -2.52 4.26
CA LEU A 39 -6.11 -3.60 3.70
C LEU A 39 -6.26 -3.48 2.18
N GLU A 40 -6.48 -2.27 1.66
CA GLU A 40 -6.54 -1.99 0.22
C GLU A 40 -5.23 -2.40 -0.47
N ASN A 41 -4.08 -2.01 0.09
CA ASN A 41 -2.77 -2.43 -0.42
C ASN A 41 -2.62 -3.95 -0.41
N ALA A 42 -3.06 -4.63 0.65
CA ALA A 42 -3.01 -6.08 0.73
C ALA A 42 -3.85 -6.73 -0.38
N ALA A 43 -5.02 -6.18 -0.69
CA ALA A 43 -5.87 -6.64 -1.79
C ALA A 43 -5.20 -6.41 -3.15
N LEU A 44 -4.69 -5.21 -3.42
CA LEU A 44 -3.99 -4.87 -4.67
C LEU A 44 -2.78 -5.77 -4.91
N ARG A 45 -2.01 -6.08 -3.86
CA ARG A 45 -0.87 -7.00 -3.95
C ARG A 45 -1.30 -8.42 -4.31
N ARG A 46 -2.40 -8.92 -3.73
CA ARG A 46 -2.95 -10.24 -4.11
C ARG A 46 -3.43 -10.27 -5.56
N MET A 47 -4.15 -9.24 -5.99
CA MET A 47 -4.62 -9.12 -7.38
C MET A 47 -3.44 -9.12 -8.35
N ARG A 48 -2.42 -8.31 -8.08
CA ARG A 48 -1.20 -8.25 -8.90
C ARG A 48 -0.45 -9.59 -8.89
N GLY A 49 -0.31 -10.25 -7.75
CA GLY A 49 0.28 -11.59 -7.66
C GLY A 49 -0.47 -12.60 -8.54
N ALA A 50 -1.80 -12.60 -8.49
CA ALA A 50 -2.63 -13.47 -9.33
C ALA A 50 -2.51 -13.14 -10.83
N GLU A 51 -2.41 -11.86 -11.21
CA GLU A 51 -2.10 -11.45 -12.59
C GLU A 51 -0.75 -12.00 -13.05
N ARG A 52 0.28 -11.91 -12.21
CA ARG A 52 1.63 -12.41 -12.53
C ARG A 52 1.68 -13.92 -12.66
N LEU A 53 0.95 -14.67 -11.80
CA LEU A 53 0.79 -16.12 -11.96
C LEU A 53 0.17 -16.47 -13.32
N ARG A 54 -0.92 -15.79 -13.71
CA ARG A 54 -1.56 -16.00 -15.02
C ARG A 54 -0.64 -15.68 -16.20
N SER A 55 0.32 -14.78 -16.02
CA SER A 55 1.33 -14.44 -17.03
C SER A 55 2.60 -15.29 -16.95
N ASN A 56 2.62 -16.37 -16.16
CA ASN A 56 3.78 -17.24 -15.95
C ASN A 56 5.04 -16.49 -15.43
N ARG A 57 4.85 -15.40 -14.68
CA ARG A 57 5.91 -14.61 -14.06
C ARG A 57 6.01 -14.98 -12.58
N LEU A 58 6.55 -16.17 -12.31
CA LEU A 58 6.47 -16.81 -11.00
C LEU A 58 7.22 -16.04 -9.90
N GLU A 59 8.45 -15.56 -10.16
CA GLU A 59 9.24 -14.81 -9.17
C GLU A 59 8.56 -13.50 -8.75
N ASP A 60 8.03 -12.75 -9.73
CA ASP A 60 7.21 -11.56 -9.48
C ASP A 60 5.96 -11.90 -8.66
N ALA A 61 5.28 -13.00 -9.01
CA ALA A 61 4.08 -13.43 -8.32
C ALA A 61 4.37 -13.75 -6.86
N ASP A 62 5.43 -14.52 -6.58
CA ASP A 62 5.87 -14.84 -5.23
C ASP A 62 6.15 -13.59 -4.42
N TYR A 63 6.90 -12.64 -4.99
CA TYR A 63 7.15 -11.36 -4.34
C TYR A 63 5.85 -10.65 -3.93
N TRP A 64 4.91 -10.48 -4.85
CA TRP A 64 3.66 -9.77 -4.58
C TRP A 64 2.76 -10.51 -3.58
N LEU A 65 2.69 -11.85 -3.69
CA LEU A 65 1.89 -12.69 -2.80
C LEU A 65 2.47 -12.73 -1.39
N HIS A 66 3.80 -12.80 -1.22
CA HIS A 66 4.45 -12.73 0.09
C HIS A 66 4.37 -11.35 0.73
N ALA A 67 4.34 -10.27 -0.07
CA ALA A 67 4.19 -8.91 0.43
C ALA A 67 2.77 -8.60 0.95
N ALA A 68 1.74 -9.35 0.54
CA ALA A 68 0.35 -9.09 0.94
C ALA A 68 0.07 -9.39 2.43
N PRO A 69 0.45 -10.55 3.00
CA PRO A 69 0.32 -10.81 4.44
C PRO A 69 1.00 -9.79 5.34
N VAL A 70 2.11 -9.19 4.91
CA VAL A 70 2.82 -8.15 5.68
C VAL A 70 1.94 -6.91 5.85
N ALA A 71 1.21 -6.48 4.83
CA ALA A 71 0.27 -5.36 4.93
C ALA A 71 -0.90 -5.68 5.86
N VAL A 72 -1.43 -6.91 5.81
CA VAL A 72 -2.49 -7.37 6.72
C VAL A 72 -2.01 -7.36 8.17
N ARG A 73 -0.81 -7.90 8.44
CA ARG A 73 -0.21 -7.88 9.79
C ARG A 73 -0.08 -6.47 10.34
N LYS A 74 0.36 -5.51 9.51
CA LYS A 74 0.43 -4.10 9.91
C LYS A 74 -0.95 -3.53 10.22
N ALA A 75 -1.98 -3.87 9.46
CA ALA A 75 -3.35 -3.45 9.72
C ALA A 75 -3.86 -4.03 11.06
N SER A 76 -3.67 -5.33 11.29
CA SER A 76 -4.04 -6.00 12.55
C SER A 76 -3.37 -5.36 13.76
N ALA A 77 -2.05 -5.17 13.69
CA ALA A 77 -1.29 -4.53 14.77
C ALA A 77 -1.76 -3.08 15.03
N LEU A 78 -2.12 -2.33 13.97
CA LEU A 78 -2.66 -0.99 14.12
C LEU A 78 -4.02 -0.99 14.83
N ARG A 79 -4.89 -1.97 14.54
CA ARG A 79 -6.18 -2.14 15.20
C ARG A 79 -6.04 -2.53 16.67
N GLU A 80 -5.03 -3.35 17.01
CA GLU A 80 -4.71 -3.72 18.39
C GLU A 80 -4.14 -2.52 19.17
N ALA A 81 -3.23 -1.77 18.57
CA ALA A 81 -2.59 -0.62 19.20
C ALA A 81 -3.50 0.62 19.32
N ARG A 82 -4.49 0.75 18.44
CA ARG A 82 -5.41 1.88 18.38
C ARG A 82 -6.84 1.36 18.32
N SER A 83 -7.61 1.56 19.39
CA SER A 83 -9.05 1.33 19.35
C SER A 83 -9.69 2.29 18.34
N PHE A 84 -10.44 1.75 17.39
CA PHE A 84 -11.18 2.57 16.43
C PHE A 84 -12.49 3.00 17.08
N ALA A 85 -12.77 4.31 17.12
CA ALA A 85 -14.07 4.83 17.55
C ALA A 85 -15.21 4.12 16.79
N PRO A 86 -16.34 3.75 17.42
CA PRO A 86 -17.42 3.02 16.76
C PRO A 86 -17.89 3.71 15.48
N LEU A 87 -18.41 2.92 14.53
CA LEU A 87 -19.04 3.47 13.33
C LEU A 87 -20.33 4.21 13.74
N PRO A 88 -20.62 5.37 13.14
CA PRO A 88 -21.88 6.09 13.37
C PRO A 88 -23.10 5.28 12.90
#